data_AF-B8IY48-F1
#
_entry.id   AF-B8IY48-F1
#
_cell.length_a   1.000
_cell.length_b   1.000
_cell.length_c   1.000
_cell.angle_alpha   90.00
_cell.angle_beta   90.00
_cell.angle_gamma   90.00
#
_symmetry.space_group_name_H-M   'P 1'
#
loop_
_entity.id
_entity.type
_entity.pdbx_description
1 polymer ?
#
loop_
_entity_poly.entity_id
_entity_poly.type
_entity_poly.pdbx_seq_one_letter_code
_entity_poly.pdbx_strand_id
1 'polypeptide(L)'
;MTSFVAYFRVSTTRQGRSGLGLDAQRIAVERYTGGRGELIAEYTEVESGRKDGRPQLAAAIDLCRKRKAVLVIAKLDRLARNVAFISNLMESRVEFIAADMPEAQRVTVHLIAAIAEHEREVISKRTKEALAAAKARGVRLGNPRPNPAKATSQAAERAAQFRVAILPLVQSFKAGGRSLRAIAADLNARQVPTLNGGRWHAATVSSILKKSVQTQM
;
A
#
# COMPACT_ATOMS: atom_id res chain seq x y z
N MET A 1 -10.20 -38.28 7.19
CA MET A 1 -9.27 -37.45 6.41
C MET A 1 -9.36 -36.02 6.93
N THR A 2 -8.23 -35.35 7.11
CA THR A 2 -8.20 -33.95 7.55
C THR A 2 -8.61 -33.04 6.40
N SER A 3 -9.52 -32.12 6.62
CA SER A 3 -9.87 -31.09 5.63
C SER A 3 -9.00 -29.86 5.85
N PHE A 4 -8.47 -29.30 4.76
CA PHE A 4 -7.62 -28.12 4.77
C PHE A 4 -8.26 -26.97 4.00
N VAL A 5 -8.08 -25.76 4.48
CA VAL A 5 -8.44 -24.53 3.76
C VAL A 5 -7.17 -23.72 3.58
N ALA A 6 -6.81 -23.37 2.35
CA ALA A 6 -5.62 -22.57 2.07
C ALA A 6 -5.94 -21.08 2.06
N TYR A 7 -5.05 -20.28 2.63
CA TYR A 7 -5.10 -18.83 2.53
C TYR A 7 -3.80 -18.26 1.94
N PHE A 8 -3.93 -17.50 0.86
CA PHE A 8 -2.85 -16.88 0.11
C PHE A 8 -2.94 -15.36 0.16
N ARG A 9 -1.77 -14.70 0.09
CA ARG A 9 -1.71 -13.23 0.05
C ARG A 9 -0.74 -12.74 -1.02
N VAL A 10 -1.19 -11.78 -1.82
CA VAL A 10 -0.39 -11.11 -2.86
C VAL A 10 -0.50 -9.59 -2.76
N SER A 11 0.61 -8.88 -2.97
CA SER A 11 0.62 -7.43 -3.03
C SER A 11 0.48 -6.92 -4.47
N THR A 12 -0.47 -6.01 -4.68
CA THR A 12 -0.75 -5.42 -6.00
C THR A 12 0.44 -4.63 -6.57
N THR A 13 1.32 -4.10 -5.72
CA THR A 13 2.30 -3.08 -6.14
C THR A 13 3.64 -3.66 -6.62
N ARG A 14 3.94 -4.93 -6.35
CA ARG A 14 5.27 -5.51 -6.68
C ARG A 14 5.27 -6.92 -7.27
N GLN A 15 4.14 -7.64 -7.24
CA GLN A 15 4.09 -9.04 -7.69
C GLN A 15 3.27 -9.27 -8.96
N GLY A 16 2.56 -8.26 -9.48
CA GLY A 16 1.77 -8.37 -10.71
C GLY A 16 2.55 -8.61 -12.00
N ARG A 17 3.90 -8.70 -11.97
CA ARG A 17 4.73 -8.91 -13.17
C ARG A 17 5.40 -10.29 -13.27
N SER A 18 5.36 -11.14 -12.24
CA SER A 18 6.06 -12.44 -12.31
C SER A 18 5.26 -13.67 -11.93
N GLY A 19 4.14 -13.60 -11.20
CA GLY A 19 3.35 -14.79 -10.79
C GLY A 19 4.01 -15.69 -9.73
N LEU A 20 5.35 -15.74 -9.73
CA LEU A 20 6.23 -16.59 -8.90
C LEU A 20 5.93 -16.58 -7.39
N GLY A 21 5.35 -15.50 -6.86
CA GLY A 21 5.07 -15.38 -5.44
C GLY A 21 3.81 -16.11 -4.98
N LEU A 22 2.81 -16.29 -5.85
CA LEU A 22 1.58 -17.04 -5.53
C LEU A 22 1.79 -18.52 -5.84
N ASP A 23 2.44 -18.83 -6.95
CA ASP A 23 2.75 -20.21 -7.33
C ASP A 23 3.63 -20.90 -6.29
N ALA A 24 4.67 -20.21 -5.79
CA ALA A 24 5.49 -20.74 -4.69
C ALA A 24 4.69 -20.98 -3.40
N GLN A 25 3.66 -20.17 -3.13
CA GLN A 25 2.80 -20.38 -1.97
C GLN A 25 1.89 -21.60 -2.18
N ARG A 26 1.30 -21.75 -3.37
CA ARG A 26 0.46 -22.90 -3.70
C ARG A 26 1.25 -24.21 -3.64
N ILE A 27 2.44 -24.25 -4.24
CA ILE A 27 3.32 -25.43 -4.18
C ILE A 27 3.68 -25.80 -2.74
N ALA A 28 3.93 -24.82 -1.86
CA ALA A 28 4.22 -25.09 -0.45
C ALA A 28 3.02 -25.71 0.28
N VAL A 29 1.81 -25.19 0.03
CA VAL A 29 0.57 -25.73 0.59
C VAL A 29 0.28 -27.11 0.05
N GLU A 30 0.33 -27.31 -1.28
CA GLU A 30 0.09 -28.61 -1.92
C GLU A 30 1.07 -29.68 -1.41
N ARG A 31 2.36 -29.34 -1.26
CA ARG A 31 3.35 -30.26 -0.68
C ARG A 31 3.02 -30.62 0.76
N TYR A 32 2.45 -29.69 1.53
CA TYR A 32 2.07 -29.94 2.90
C TYR A 32 0.79 -30.79 3.00
N THR A 33 -0.24 -30.47 2.22
CA THR A 33 -1.53 -31.15 2.25
C THR A 33 -1.48 -32.50 1.55
N GLY A 34 -0.60 -32.66 0.56
CA GLY A 34 -0.38 -33.90 -0.19
C GLY A 34 -0.08 -35.08 0.73
N GLY A 35 -1.01 -36.03 0.80
CA GLY A 35 -0.91 -37.21 1.66
C GLY A 35 -1.35 -37.01 3.12
N ARG A 36 -1.70 -35.79 3.54
CA ARG A 36 -2.21 -35.50 4.90
C ARG A 36 -3.71 -35.29 4.96
N GLY A 37 -4.36 -35.07 3.81
CA GLY A 37 -5.79 -34.81 3.73
C GLY A 37 -6.21 -34.12 2.43
N GLU A 38 -7.40 -33.52 2.45
CA GLU A 38 -8.03 -32.91 1.29
C GLU A 38 -8.05 -31.38 1.43
N LEU A 39 -7.64 -30.67 0.38
CA LEU A 39 -7.78 -29.22 0.30
C LEU A 39 -9.20 -28.88 -0.21
N ILE A 40 -10.05 -28.38 0.68
CA ILE A 40 -11.48 -28.15 0.40
C ILE A 40 -11.78 -26.74 -0.16
N ALA A 41 -10.90 -25.77 0.04
CA ALA A 41 -11.05 -24.42 -0.49
C ALA A 41 -9.71 -23.64 -0.49
N GLU A 42 -9.59 -22.70 -1.42
CA GLU A 42 -8.50 -21.72 -1.49
C GLU A 42 -9.05 -20.30 -1.44
N TYR A 43 -8.47 -19.46 -0.58
CA TYR A 43 -8.80 -18.04 -0.45
C TYR A 43 -7.59 -17.20 -0.77
N THR A 44 -7.70 -16.25 -1.71
CA THR A 44 -6.59 -15.37 -2.09
C THR A 44 -6.94 -13.93 -1.77
N GLU A 45 -6.14 -13.30 -0.90
CA GLU A 45 -6.28 -11.89 -0.55
C GLU A 45 -5.34 -11.02 -1.38
N VAL A 46 -5.91 -10.00 -2.01
CA VAL A 46 -5.19 -9.05 -2.86
C VAL A 46 -5.05 -7.72 -2.13
N GLU A 47 -3.84 -7.43 -1.65
CA GLU A 47 -3.56 -6.20 -0.90
C GLU A 47 -3.50 -5.00 -1.85
N SER A 48 -4.51 -4.13 -1.78
CA SER A 48 -4.60 -2.85 -2.51
C SER A 48 -4.54 -1.67 -1.53
N GLY A 49 -3.32 -1.26 -1.18
CA GLY A 49 -3.12 -0.09 -0.32
C GLY A 49 -3.78 -0.19 1.06
N ARG A 50 -3.84 0.96 1.75
CA ARG A 50 -4.01 1.16 3.20
C ARG A 50 -5.33 0.65 3.85
N LYS A 51 -6.18 -0.13 3.16
CA LYS A 51 -7.46 -0.64 3.71
C LYS A 51 -7.33 -2.11 4.11
N ASP A 52 -7.39 -2.35 5.42
CA ASP A 52 -7.14 -3.63 6.10
C ASP A 52 -8.42 -4.48 6.30
N GLY A 53 -9.39 -4.43 5.37
CA GLY A 53 -10.71 -5.08 5.56
C GLY A 53 -10.74 -6.61 5.46
N ARG A 54 -9.74 -7.21 4.82
CA ARG A 54 -9.44 -8.67 4.74
C ARG A 54 -10.66 -9.63 4.72
N PRO A 55 -11.59 -9.47 3.76
CA PRO A 55 -12.80 -10.29 3.71
C PRO A 55 -12.51 -11.77 3.40
N GLN A 56 -11.44 -12.08 2.66
CA GLN A 56 -11.15 -13.47 2.27
C GLN A 56 -10.63 -14.30 3.44
N LEU A 57 -9.89 -13.67 4.35
CA LEU A 57 -9.46 -14.31 5.58
C LEU A 57 -10.65 -14.66 6.48
N ALA A 58 -11.57 -13.72 6.68
CA ALA A 58 -12.77 -13.95 7.49
C ALA A 58 -13.59 -15.12 6.91
N ALA A 59 -13.77 -15.15 5.59
CA ALA A 59 -14.44 -16.24 4.90
C ALA A 59 -13.71 -17.59 5.08
N ALA A 60 -12.37 -17.61 5.00
CA ALA A 60 -11.57 -18.81 5.22
C ALA A 60 -11.74 -19.36 6.65
N ILE A 61 -11.67 -18.48 7.66
CA ILE A 61 -11.88 -18.84 9.08
C ILE A 61 -13.29 -19.38 9.30
N ASP A 62 -14.32 -18.74 8.74
CA ASP A 62 -15.70 -19.19 8.85
C ASP A 62 -15.92 -20.56 8.21
N LEU A 63 -15.30 -20.82 7.06
CA LEU A 63 -15.35 -22.13 6.43
C LEU A 63 -14.65 -23.19 7.29
N CYS A 64 -13.48 -22.87 7.85
CA CYS A 64 -12.77 -23.75 8.77
C CYS A 64 -13.63 -24.12 9.98
N ARG A 65 -14.32 -23.15 10.58
CA ARG A 65 -15.26 -23.39 11.69
C ARG A 65 -16.40 -24.31 11.30
N LYS A 66 -17.03 -24.08 10.14
CA LYS A 66 -18.17 -24.88 9.66
C LYS A 66 -17.78 -26.31 9.30
N ARG A 67 -16.58 -26.51 8.75
CA ARG A 67 -16.11 -27.81 8.25
C ARG A 67 -15.16 -28.53 9.20
N LYS A 68 -14.85 -27.95 10.36
CA LYS A 68 -13.78 -28.42 11.28
C LYS A 68 -12.46 -28.65 10.52
N ALA A 69 -12.16 -27.76 9.58
CA ALA A 69 -10.99 -27.82 8.73
C ALA A 69 -9.83 -27.01 9.33
N VAL A 70 -8.60 -27.38 8.96
CA VAL A 70 -7.37 -26.71 9.39
C VAL A 70 -7.01 -25.63 8.37
N LEU A 71 -6.74 -24.42 8.85
CA LEU A 71 -6.29 -23.31 8.00
C LEU A 71 -4.80 -23.46 7.68
N VAL A 72 -4.45 -23.58 6.40
CA VAL A 72 -3.07 -23.66 5.94
C VAL A 72 -2.64 -22.34 5.33
N ILE A 73 -1.54 -21.80 5.82
CA ILE A 73 -0.89 -20.58 5.33
C ILE A 73 0.48 -20.94 4.76
N ALA A 74 0.86 -20.36 3.63
CA ALA A 74 2.12 -20.74 2.98
C ALA A 74 3.37 -20.23 3.71
N LYS A 75 3.33 -19.02 4.26
CA LYS A 75 4.45 -18.42 5.02
C LYS A 75 4.02 -17.55 6.19
N LEU A 76 4.64 -17.75 7.36
CA LEU A 76 4.32 -17.01 8.58
C LEU A 76 4.85 -15.58 8.57
N ASP A 77 5.97 -15.29 7.90
CA ASP A 77 6.60 -13.96 7.84
C ASP A 77 5.67 -12.89 7.24
N ARG A 78 4.79 -13.32 6.33
CA ARG A 78 3.81 -12.46 5.65
C ARG A 78 2.64 -12.09 6.56
N LEU A 79 2.46 -12.80 7.67
CA LEU A 79 1.36 -12.69 8.63
C LEU A 79 1.82 -12.07 9.96
N ALA A 80 3.01 -12.39 10.44
CA ALA A 80 3.60 -11.87 11.68
C ALA A 80 3.76 -10.34 11.73
N ARG A 81 3.83 -9.68 10.56
CA ARG A 81 3.88 -8.20 10.48
C ARG A 81 2.54 -7.52 10.78
N ASN A 82 1.47 -8.28 11.03
CA ASN A 82 0.15 -7.75 11.37
C ASN A 82 -0.39 -8.46 12.61
N VAL A 83 -0.22 -7.81 13.77
CA VAL A 83 -0.68 -8.32 15.07
C VAL A 83 -2.18 -8.62 15.07
N ALA A 84 -3.00 -7.74 14.47
CA ALA A 84 -4.45 -7.93 14.39
C ALA A 84 -4.85 -9.22 13.66
N PHE A 85 -4.07 -9.67 12.67
CA PHE A 85 -4.28 -10.96 12.02
C PHE A 85 -4.09 -12.13 12.99
N ILE A 86 -2.99 -12.12 13.75
CA ILE A 86 -2.70 -13.18 14.70
C ILE A 86 -3.74 -13.18 15.82
N SER A 87 -4.11 -12.00 16.33
CA SER A 87 -5.18 -11.86 17.31
C SER A 87 -6.51 -12.45 16.81
N ASN A 88 -6.95 -12.09 15.60
CA ASN A 88 -8.18 -12.62 15.02
C ASN A 88 -8.15 -14.14 14.83
N LEU A 89 -7.02 -14.68 14.36
CA LEU A 89 -6.85 -16.12 14.19
C LEU A 89 -6.90 -16.85 15.53
N MET A 90 -6.30 -16.27 16.57
CA MET A 90 -6.31 -16.81 17.92
C MET A 90 -7.69 -16.76 18.58
N GLU A 91 -8.42 -15.66 18.41
CA GLU A 91 -9.81 -15.52 18.86
C GLU A 91 -10.75 -16.51 18.17
N SER A 92 -10.48 -16.82 16.89
CA SER A 92 -11.32 -17.75 16.11
C SER A 92 -11.27 -19.19 16.58
N ARG A 93 -10.25 -19.57 17.37
CA ARG A 93 -9.98 -20.95 17.86
C ARG A 93 -9.85 -22.01 16.75
N VAL A 94 -9.67 -21.59 15.50
CA VAL A 94 -9.41 -22.49 14.37
C VAL A 94 -7.98 -23.00 14.45
N GLU A 95 -7.77 -24.29 14.18
CA GLU A 95 -6.43 -24.84 13.99
C GLU A 95 -5.81 -24.26 12.73
N PHE A 96 -4.58 -23.74 12.84
CA PHE A 96 -3.86 -23.21 11.70
C PHE A 96 -2.44 -23.77 11.66
N ILE A 97 -1.90 -23.92 10.45
CA ILE A 97 -0.57 -24.46 10.20
C ILE A 97 0.12 -23.59 9.15
N ALA A 98 1.36 -23.21 9.44
CA ALA A 98 2.23 -22.56 8.47
C ALA A 98 3.05 -23.63 7.74
N ALA A 99 2.90 -23.71 6.41
CA ALA A 99 3.57 -24.72 5.59
C ALA A 99 5.10 -24.57 5.60
N ASP A 100 5.62 -23.36 5.85
CA ASP A 100 7.05 -23.08 6.04
C ASP A 100 7.56 -23.45 7.44
N MET A 101 6.66 -23.61 8.42
CA MET A 101 7.01 -24.01 9.79
C MET A 101 5.94 -24.95 10.36
N PRO A 102 5.82 -26.20 9.86
CA PRO A 102 4.74 -27.11 10.23
C PRO A 102 4.75 -27.54 11.70
N GLU A 103 5.93 -27.50 12.32
CA GLU A 103 6.19 -27.82 13.74
C GLU A 103 5.78 -26.67 14.69
N ALA A 104 5.41 -25.49 14.16
CA ALA A 104 5.07 -24.34 14.98
C ALA A 104 3.73 -24.59 15.70
N GLN A 105 3.82 -25.11 16.93
CA GLN A 105 2.69 -25.22 17.84
C GLN A 105 2.09 -23.82 18.14
N ARG A 106 0.80 -23.75 18.52
CA ARG A 106 0.10 -22.49 18.88
C ARG A 106 0.91 -21.55 19.80
N VAL A 107 1.71 -22.12 20.70
CA VAL A 107 2.59 -21.39 21.63
C VAL A 107 3.76 -20.72 20.92
N THR A 108 4.41 -21.42 19.99
CA THR A 108 5.52 -20.89 19.18
C THR A 108 5.04 -19.71 18.33
N VAL A 109 3.84 -19.79 17.77
CA VAL A 109 3.27 -18.68 17.00
C VAL A 109 2.92 -17.49 17.91
N HIS A 110 2.42 -17.72 19.12
CA HIS A 110 2.23 -16.68 20.13
C HIS A 110 3.53 -15.94 20.47
N LEU A 111 4.60 -16.70 20.69
CA LEU A 111 5.91 -16.15 21.01
C LEU A 111 6.46 -15.33 19.83
N ILE A 112 6.38 -15.87 18.61
CA ILE A 112 6.82 -15.15 17.39
C ILE A 112 6.00 -13.87 17.18
N ALA A 113 4.68 -13.91 17.44
CA ALA A 113 3.83 -12.73 17.34
C ALA A 113 4.23 -11.64 18.34
N ALA A 114 4.45 -12.03 19.60
CA ALA A 114 4.89 -11.11 20.65
C ALA A 114 6.27 -10.51 20.34
N ILE A 115 7.20 -11.31 19.81
CA ILE A 115 8.52 -10.84 19.38
C ILE A 115 8.38 -9.86 18.21
N ALA A 116 7.55 -10.16 17.21
CA ALA A 116 7.33 -9.30 16.06
C ALA A 116 6.66 -7.97 16.43
N GLU A 117 5.73 -7.98 17.40
CA GLU A 117 5.12 -6.78 17.97
C GLU A 117 6.18 -5.92 18.67
N HIS A 118 6.99 -6.53 19.54
CA HIS A 118 8.07 -5.84 20.24
C HIS A 118 9.10 -5.23 19.27
N GLU A 119 9.55 -5.96 18.25
CA GLU A 119 10.46 -5.42 17.24
C GLU A 119 9.87 -4.22 16.51
N ARG A 120 8.57 -4.27 16.17
CA ARG A 120 7.88 -3.16 15.52
C ARG A 120 7.85 -1.92 16.40
N GLU A 121 7.56 -2.09 17.69
CA GLU A 121 7.59 -1.01 18.67
C GLU A 121 8.98 -0.40 18.80
N VAL A 122 10.03 -1.24 18.88
CA VAL A 122 11.43 -0.81 18.97
C VAL A 122 11.84 -0.03 17.72
N ILE A 123 11.52 -0.52 16.52
CA ILE A 123 11.81 0.19 15.26
C ILE A 123 11.07 1.54 15.21
N SER A 124 9.80 1.56 15.62
CA SER A 124 8.99 2.78 15.69
C SER A 124 9.61 3.79 16.65
N LYS A 125 9.98 3.35 17.86
CA LYS A 125 10.63 4.16 18.89
C LYS A 125 11.95 4.74 18.37
N ARG A 126 12.83 3.90 17.84
CA ARG A 126 14.13 4.32 17.29
C ARG A 126 13.98 5.32 16.15
N THR A 127 12.98 5.13 15.29
CA THR A 127 12.68 6.07 14.19
C THR A 127 12.21 7.41 14.74
N LYS A 128 11.31 7.42 15.73
CA LYS A 128 10.85 8.65 16.39
C LYS A 128 12.00 9.39 17.06
N GLU A 129 12.88 8.68 17.76
CA GLU A 129 14.07 9.23 18.41
C GLU A 129 15.04 9.83 17.38
N ALA A 130 15.31 9.11 16.29
CA ALA A 130 16.17 9.59 15.20
C ALA A 130 15.59 10.84 14.53
N LEU A 131 14.27 10.88 14.30
CA LEU A 131 13.56 12.04 13.77
C LEU A 131 13.60 13.21 14.75
N ALA A 132 13.37 12.98 16.05
CA ALA A 132 13.45 14.01 17.08
C ALA A 132 14.86 14.63 17.14
N ALA A 133 15.90 13.80 17.13
CA ALA A 133 17.29 14.26 17.08
C ALA A 133 17.61 15.02 15.79
N ALA A 134 17.11 14.56 14.63
CA ALA A 134 17.26 15.27 13.37
C ALA A 134 16.56 16.66 13.41
N LYS A 135 15.36 16.73 13.98
CA LYS A 135 14.62 17.98 14.18
C LYS A 135 15.36 18.94 15.12
N ALA A 136 15.92 18.43 16.22
CA ALA A 136 16.73 19.22 17.16
C ALA A 136 18.00 19.76 16.50
N ARG A 137 18.61 19.00 15.57
CA ARG A 137 19.70 19.47 14.69
C ARG A 137 19.24 20.41 13.57
N GLY A 138 17.98 20.81 13.53
CA GLY A 138 17.42 21.73 12.53
C GLY A 138 17.07 21.10 11.18
N VAL A 139 17.11 19.77 11.04
CA VAL A 139 16.72 19.08 9.80
C VAL A 139 15.21 19.23 9.61
N ARG A 140 14.79 19.83 8.47
CA ARG A 140 13.38 19.89 8.08
C ARG A 140 12.88 18.49 7.68
N LEU A 141 12.00 17.92 8.50
CA LEU A 141 11.34 16.65 8.24
C LEU A 141 10.07 16.84 7.40
N GLY A 142 9.70 15.84 6.60
CA GLY A 142 8.55 15.86 5.68
C GLY A 142 8.96 16.07 4.22
N ASN A 143 7.99 16.03 3.30
CA ASN A 143 8.26 16.34 1.89
C ASN A 143 8.70 17.82 1.82
N PRO A 144 9.97 18.11 1.51
CA PRO A 144 10.34 19.49 1.26
C PRO A 144 9.43 19.91 0.11
N ARG A 145 8.63 20.98 0.27
CA ARG A 145 8.15 21.72 -0.91
C ARG A 145 9.36 21.79 -1.82
N PRO A 146 9.32 21.20 -3.04
CA PRO A 146 10.53 20.99 -3.82
C PRO A 146 11.21 22.34 -3.86
N ASN A 147 12.36 22.43 -3.21
CA ASN A 147 13.15 23.63 -3.24
C ASN A 147 13.41 23.80 -4.74
N PRO A 148 12.97 24.88 -5.40
CA PRO A 148 13.16 25.02 -6.84
C PRO A 148 14.64 24.90 -7.23
N ALA A 149 15.56 25.11 -6.28
CA ALA A 149 17.00 24.91 -6.43
C ALA A 149 17.50 23.45 -6.27
N LYS A 150 16.67 22.49 -5.82
CA LYS A 150 17.04 21.07 -5.62
C LYS A 150 16.14 20.07 -6.35
N ALA A 151 15.19 20.54 -7.16
CA ALA A 151 14.61 19.68 -8.16
C ALA A 151 15.73 19.28 -9.13
N THR A 152 15.91 17.99 -9.41
CA THR A 152 16.78 17.53 -10.50
C THR A 152 16.48 18.41 -11.72
N SER A 153 17.50 19.00 -12.34
CA SER A 153 17.36 20.01 -13.41
C SER A 153 16.24 19.66 -14.40
N GLN A 154 16.16 18.40 -14.82
CA GLN A 154 15.10 17.88 -15.71
C GLN A 154 13.66 18.05 -15.19
N ALA A 155 13.40 17.84 -13.90
CA ALA A 155 12.05 17.95 -13.34
C ALA A 155 11.61 19.42 -13.25
N ALA A 156 12.54 20.33 -12.93
CA ALA A 156 12.29 21.77 -12.94
C ALA A 156 12.07 22.28 -14.37
N GLU A 157 12.89 21.85 -15.33
CA GLU A 157 12.77 22.19 -16.75
C GLU A 157 11.44 21.74 -17.34
N ARG A 158 11.03 20.48 -17.10
CA ARG A 158 9.71 19.97 -17.56
C ARG A 158 8.56 20.79 -16.97
N ALA A 159 8.63 21.14 -15.69
CA ALA A 159 7.61 21.97 -15.06
C ALA A 159 7.57 23.40 -15.63
N ALA A 160 8.73 23.97 -15.97
CA ALA A 160 8.83 25.29 -16.60
C ALA A 160 8.27 25.29 -18.03
N GLN A 161 8.66 24.31 -18.85
CA GLN A 161 8.17 24.15 -20.23
C GLN A 161 6.65 23.95 -20.27
N PHE A 162 6.13 23.06 -19.43
CA PHE A 162 4.68 22.85 -19.31
C PHE A 162 3.95 24.14 -18.94
N ARG A 163 4.52 24.92 -18.03
CA ARG A 163 3.92 26.19 -17.61
C ARG A 163 3.90 27.21 -18.76
N VAL A 164 4.99 27.37 -19.51
CA VAL A 164 5.04 28.27 -20.66
C VAL A 164 4.00 27.89 -21.71
N ALA A 165 3.83 26.59 -21.98
CA ALA A 165 2.85 26.12 -22.94
C ALA A 165 1.39 26.42 -22.52
N ILE A 166 1.06 26.27 -21.24
CA ILE A 166 -0.33 26.35 -20.77
C ILE A 166 -0.75 27.75 -20.28
N LEU A 167 0.20 28.60 -19.91
CA LEU A 167 -0.07 29.90 -19.30
C LEU A 167 -0.91 30.84 -20.20
N PRO A 168 -0.65 30.97 -21.53
CA PRO A 168 -1.46 31.84 -22.39
C PRO A 168 -2.94 31.42 -22.44
N LEU A 169 -3.19 30.10 -22.45
CA LEU A 169 -4.54 29.54 -22.45
C LEU A 169 -5.27 29.81 -21.12
N VAL A 170 -4.57 29.67 -20.00
CA VAL A 170 -5.13 29.95 -18.67
C VAL A 170 -5.40 31.45 -18.49
N GLN A 171 -4.52 32.31 -18.99
CA GLN A 171 -4.67 33.76 -18.95
C GLN A 171 -5.83 34.24 -19.82
N SER A 172 -6.01 33.70 -21.04
CA SER A 172 -7.13 34.08 -21.91
C SER A 172 -8.49 33.76 -21.27
N PHE A 173 -8.61 32.60 -20.61
CA PHE A 173 -9.82 32.28 -19.86
C PHE A 173 -10.04 33.18 -18.64
N LYS A 174 -8.96 33.56 -17.96
CA LYS A 174 -9.05 34.47 -16.80
C LYS A 174 -9.43 35.89 -17.21
N ALA A 175 -8.90 36.38 -18.33
CA ALA A 175 -9.26 37.67 -18.92
C ALA A 175 -10.73 37.71 -19.37
N GLY A 176 -11.27 36.58 -19.85
CA GLY A 176 -12.69 36.40 -20.13
C GLY A 176 -13.60 36.28 -18.89
N GLY A 177 -13.14 36.70 -17.71
CA GLY A 177 -13.95 36.74 -16.49
C GLY A 177 -14.24 35.38 -15.84
N ARG A 178 -13.66 34.28 -16.34
CA ARG A 178 -13.96 32.94 -15.82
C ARG A 178 -13.38 32.70 -14.43
N SER A 179 -14.14 32.02 -13.59
CA SER A 179 -13.67 31.59 -12.25
C SER A 179 -12.62 30.49 -12.37
N LEU A 180 -11.73 30.37 -11.37
CA LEU A 180 -10.68 29.34 -11.37
C LEU A 180 -11.25 27.91 -11.45
N ARG A 181 -12.46 27.70 -10.91
CA ARG A 181 -13.17 26.41 -11.01
C ARG A 181 -13.67 26.17 -12.44
N ALA A 182 -14.23 27.18 -13.10
CA ALA A 182 -14.67 27.09 -14.48
C ALA A 182 -13.50 26.81 -15.43
N ILE A 183 -12.35 27.47 -15.22
CA ILE A 183 -11.12 27.22 -15.99
C ILE A 183 -10.67 25.77 -15.84
N ALA A 184 -10.64 25.24 -14.61
CA ALA A 184 -10.27 23.84 -14.38
C ALA A 184 -11.26 22.86 -15.02
N ALA A 185 -12.56 23.15 -14.97
CA ALA A 185 -13.60 22.34 -15.60
C ALA A 185 -13.41 22.29 -17.12
N ASP A 186 -13.15 23.44 -17.76
CA ASP A 186 -12.95 23.53 -19.20
C ASP A 186 -11.68 22.83 -19.67
N LEU A 187 -10.58 22.96 -18.93
CA LEU A 187 -9.33 22.25 -19.23
C LEU A 187 -9.50 20.73 -19.13
N ASN A 188 -10.29 20.26 -18.15
CA ASN A 188 -10.65 18.85 -18.04
C ASN A 188 -11.58 18.40 -19.19
N ALA A 189 -12.57 19.21 -19.56
CA ALA A 189 -13.49 18.91 -20.66
C ALA A 189 -12.75 18.80 -22.01
N ARG A 190 -11.72 19.63 -22.20
CA ARG A 190 -10.83 19.61 -23.37
C ARG A 190 -9.72 18.55 -23.29
N GLN A 191 -9.74 17.70 -22.27
CA GLN A 191 -8.74 16.64 -22.04
C GLN A 191 -7.29 17.12 -22.03
N VAL A 192 -7.06 18.37 -21.59
CA VAL A 192 -5.70 18.90 -21.49
C VAL A 192 -5.00 18.22 -20.31
N PRO A 193 -3.89 17.49 -20.50
CA PRO A 193 -3.21 16.82 -19.41
C PRO A 193 -2.53 17.83 -18.47
N THR A 194 -2.52 17.54 -17.17
CA THR A 194 -1.62 18.26 -16.23
C THR A 194 -0.20 17.71 -16.34
N LEU A 195 0.79 18.36 -15.73
CA LEU A 195 2.21 17.94 -15.72
C LEU A 195 2.41 16.44 -15.40
N ASN A 196 1.57 15.88 -14.54
CA ASN A 196 1.63 14.47 -14.13
C ASN A 196 0.48 13.62 -14.71
N GLY A 197 -0.24 14.10 -15.73
CA GLY A 197 -1.36 13.39 -16.36
C GLY A 197 -2.64 13.29 -15.53
N GLY A 198 -2.73 14.01 -14.40
CA GLY A 198 -3.94 14.09 -13.57
C GLY A 198 -4.95 15.14 -14.05
N ARG A 199 -6.08 15.23 -13.33
CA ARG A 199 -7.15 16.23 -13.58
C ARG A 199 -6.75 17.62 -13.09
N TRP A 200 -7.29 18.64 -13.75
CA TRP A 200 -7.19 20.03 -13.34
C TRP A 200 -8.08 20.32 -12.13
N HIS A 201 -7.50 21.00 -11.14
CA HIS A 201 -8.21 21.56 -9.99
C HIS A 201 -7.96 23.07 -9.91
N ALA A 202 -8.89 23.81 -9.31
CA ALA A 202 -8.77 25.27 -9.16
C ALA A 202 -7.48 25.70 -8.44
N ALA A 203 -6.98 24.88 -7.50
CA ALA A 203 -5.71 25.10 -6.82
C ALA A 203 -4.50 25.04 -7.78
N THR A 204 -4.52 24.12 -8.74
CA THR A 204 -3.48 23.98 -9.78
C THR A 204 -3.48 25.19 -10.70
N VAL A 205 -4.66 25.66 -11.13
CA VAL A 205 -4.83 26.87 -11.94
C VAL A 205 -4.31 28.11 -11.18
N SER A 206 -4.66 28.25 -9.90
CA SER A 206 -4.17 29.33 -9.05
C SER A 206 -2.64 29.32 -8.91
N SER A 207 -2.03 28.14 -8.74
CA SER A 207 -0.59 27.98 -8.60
C SER A 207 0.17 28.41 -9.87
N ILE A 208 -0.36 28.07 -11.05
CA ILE A 208 0.22 28.47 -12.34
C ILE A 208 0.20 29.99 -12.51
N LEU A 209 -0.94 30.63 -12.21
CA LEU A 209 -1.09 32.08 -12.28
C LEU A 209 -0.25 32.83 -11.23
N LYS A 210 -0.13 32.31 -10.00
CA LYS A 210 0.70 32.93 -8.95
C LYS A 210 2.19 32.90 -9.31
N LYS A 211 2.65 31.78 -9.88
CA LYS A 211 4.06 31.66 -10.26
C LYS A 211 4.42 32.54 -11.46
N SER A 212 3.47 32.89 -12.36
CA SER A 212 3.80 33.74 -13.51
C SER A 212 4.19 35.16 -13.10
N VAL A 213 3.54 35.69 -12.07
CA VAL A 213 3.85 37.00 -11.49
C VAL A 213 5.27 37.04 -10.91
N GLN A 214 5.76 35.92 -10.40
CA GLN A 214 7.09 35.82 -9.76
C GLN A 214 8.24 35.54 -10.74
N THR A 215 7.99 35.40 -12.04
CA THR A 215 9.02 35.20 -13.08
C THR A 215 9.21 36.43 -13.97
N GLN A 216 8.36 37.46 -13.81
CA GLN A 216 8.42 38.72 -14.56
C GLN A 216 8.97 39.89 -13.72
N MET A 217 9.35 39.64 -12.46
CA MET A 217 10.20 40.51 -11.62
C MET A 217 11.56 39.85 -11.47
#